data_AF-A0A448ZZR5-F1
#
_entry.id   AF-A0A448ZZR5-F1
#
_cell.length_a   1.000
_cell.length_b   1.000
_cell.length_c   1.000
_cell.angle_alpha   90.00
_cell.angle_beta   90.00
_cell.angle_gamma   90.00
#
_symmetry.space_group_name_H-M   'P 1'
#
loop_
_entity.id
_entity.type
_entity.pdbx_description
1 polymer ?
#
loop_
_entity_poly.entity_id
_entity_poly.type
_entity_poly.pdbx_seq_one_letter_code
_entity_poly.pdbx_strand_id
1 'polypeptide(L)'
;MGICLDCAASELYNEDKKKYIFKKFKAAIENKPEEYAKYKNYKYEFSSKELIDYYKSLIEKFPIISIEDSHHEDDWDGFVAMKKLFGNKVQLVGDDLIVTNPKYIKEAIKKDAINASLIKINQIGTISETIEAIKLTQGANMIPVISHRSGETEDTFIADLAVALIVEKLKLAHFQEQIELQNITVF
;
A
#
# COMPACT_ATOMS: atom_id res chain seq x y z
N MET A 1 6.91 -16.73 5.61
CA MET A 1 6.07 -15.76 6.35
C MET A 1 6.77 -14.40 6.28
N GLY A 2 6.09 -13.36 5.80
CA GLY A 2 6.65 -12.02 5.61
C GLY A 2 5.69 -10.95 6.15
N ILE A 3 6.15 -9.71 6.21
CA ILE A 3 5.38 -8.56 6.71
C ILE A 3 4.90 -7.73 5.52
N CYS A 4 3.60 -7.40 5.52
CA CYS A 4 2.99 -6.44 4.61
C CYS A 4 2.67 -5.17 5.39
N LEU A 5 3.06 -4.01 4.87
CA LEU A 5 2.80 -2.71 5.50
C LEU A 5 1.81 -1.94 4.65
N ASP A 6 0.76 -1.41 5.28
CA ASP A 6 -0.07 -0.35 4.73
C ASP A 6 0.31 0.94 5.45
N CYS A 7 0.99 1.83 4.73
CA CYS A 7 1.54 3.04 5.32
C CYS A 7 0.53 4.19 5.35
N ALA A 8 -0.45 4.19 4.44
CA ALA A 8 -1.37 5.29 4.18
C ALA A 8 -0.64 6.66 4.26
N ALA A 9 0.49 6.79 3.54
CA ALA A 9 1.43 7.90 3.76
C ALA A 9 0.81 9.28 3.48
N SER A 10 -0.28 9.34 2.71
CA SER A 10 -1.08 10.54 2.50
C SER A 10 -1.54 11.17 3.83
N GLU A 11 -1.97 10.36 4.80
CA GLU A 11 -2.40 10.81 6.14
C GLU A 11 -1.27 11.44 6.97
N LEU A 12 -0.03 11.09 6.64
CA LEU A 12 1.18 11.58 7.29
C LEU A 12 1.71 12.84 6.60
N TYR A 13 1.34 13.09 5.34
CA TYR A 13 1.86 14.21 4.58
C TYR A 13 1.33 15.55 5.11
N ASN A 14 2.19 16.56 5.06
CA ASN A 14 1.88 17.94 5.39
C ASN A 14 2.27 18.83 4.20
N GLU A 15 1.26 19.37 3.52
CA GLU A 15 1.40 20.18 2.31
C GLU A 15 2.29 21.40 2.51
N ASP A 16 2.08 22.15 3.59
CA ASP A 16 2.81 23.39 3.86
C ASP A 16 4.32 23.15 4.01
N LYS A 17 4.69 22.08 4.70
CA LYS A 17 6.09 21.71 4.94
C LYS A 17 6.68 20.84 3.84
N LYS A 18 5.85 20.26 2.97
CA LYS A 18 6.23 19.22 2.00
C LYS A 18 7.01 18.07 2.65
N LYS A 19 6.48 17.58 3.77
CA LYS A 19 7.10 16.53 4.59
C LYS A 19 6.05 15.56 5.12
N TYR A 20 6.49 14.33 5.33
CA TYR A 20 5.78 13.30 6.06
C TYR A 20 6.06 13.44 7.55
N ILE A 21 5.02 13.57 8.37
CA ILE A 21 5.12 13.82 9.81
C ILE A 21 4.38 12.72 10.55
N PHE A 22 5.09 11.98 11.40
CA PHE A 22 4.52 10.94 12.25
C PHE A 22 3.84 11.60 13.46
N LYS A 23 2.70 12.25 13.22
CA LYS A 23 1.98 13.13 14.16
C LYS A 23 1.75 12.47 15.54
N LYS A 24 1.33 11.21 15.57
CA LYS A 24 1.11 10.45 16.82
C LYS A 24 2.40 10.23 17.61
N PHE A 25 3.49 9.90 16.91
CA PHE A 25 4.79 9.67 17.55
C PHE A 25 5.41 10.97 18.06
N LYS A 26 5.30 12.05 17.28
CA LYS A 26 5.66 13.40 17.74
C LYS A 26 4.92 13.77 19.02
N ALA A 27 3.59 13.64 19.03
CA ALA A 27 2.77 13.94 20.19
C ALA A 27 3.11 13.06 21.41
N ALA A 28 3.48 11.80 21.20
CA ALA A 28 3.90 10.91 22.29
C ALA A 28 5.22 11.38 22.93
N ILE A 29 6.21 11.77 22.14
CA ILE A 29 7.48 12.31 22.64
C ILE A 29 7.27 13.62 23.40
N GLU A 30 6.42 14.52 22.87
CA GLU A 30 6.19 15.84 23.44
C GLU A 30 5.34 15.80 24.72
N ASN A 31 4.28 15.00 24.74
CA ASN A 31 3.31 14.98 25.85
C ASN A 31 3.70 13.99 26.96
N LYS A 32 4.55 13.01 26.67
CA LYS A 32 4.97 11.97 27.63
C LYS A 32 6.50 11.76 27.62
N PRO A 33 7.29 12.80 27.93
CA PRO A 33 8.74 12.77 27.75
C PRO A 33 9.43 11.72 28.62
N GLU A 34 8.90 11.39 29.79
CA GLU A 34 9.45 10.35 30.68
C GLU A 34 9.23 8.95 30.11
N GLU A 35 8.02 8.64 29.61
CA GLU A 35 7.67 7.35 28.99
C GLU A 35 8.43 7.14 27.67
N TYR A 36 8.68 8.22 26.92
CA TYR A 36 9.34 8.19 25.60
C TYR A 36 10.80 8.69 25.64
N ALA A 37 11.43 8.75 26.82
CA ALA A 37 12.79 9.30 26.99
C ALA A 37 13.84 8.63 26.07
N LYS A 38 13.70 7.32 25.85
CA LYS A 38 14.56 6.52 24.94
C LYS A 38 14.46 6.98 23.47
N TYR A 39 13.32 7.56 23.09
CA TYR A 39 12.98 7.91 21.71
C TYR A 39 13.13 9.40 21.41
N LYS A 40 13.54 10.23 22.38
CA LYS A 40 13.61 11.70 22.24
C LYS A 40 14.42 12.21 21.04
N ASN A 41 15.42 11.43 20.59
CA ASN A 41 16.30 11.78 19.48
C ASN A 41 15.89 11.09 18.16
N TYR A 42 14.78 10.36 18.13
CA TYR A 42 14.30 9.73 16.90
C TYR A 42 13.63 10.76 16.00
N LYS A 43 13.93 10.66 14.72
CA LYS A 43 13.32 11.50 13.69
C LYS A 43 11.85 11.12 13.49
N TYR A 44 10.99 12.12 13.32
CA TYR A 44 9.55 11.96 13.09
C TYR A 44 9.02 12.81 11.93
N GLU A 45 9.87 13.61 11.28
CA GLU A 45 9.55 14.34 10.05
C GLU A 45 10.51 13.89 8.95
N PHE A 46 10.01 13.63 7.75
CA PHE A 46 10.80 13.12 6.63
C PHE A 46 10.43 13.88 5.35
N SER A 47 11.42 14.29 4.56
CA SER A 47 11.18 14.54 3.14
C SER A 47 10.89 13.22 2.41
N SER A 48 10.35 13.28 1.19
CA SER A 48 10.13 12.09 0.33
C SER A 48 11.37 11.20 0.26
N LYS A 49 12.55 11.77 -0.05
CA LYS A 49 13.82 11.02 -0.09
C LYS A 49 14.20 10.39 1.26
N GLU A 50 14.01 11.11 2.36
CA GLU A 50 14.35 10.58 3.69
C GLU A 50 13.38 9.48 4.14
N LEU A 51 12.14 9.49 3.63
CA LEU A 51 11.18 8.42 3.87
C LEU A 51 11.59 7.13 3.14
N ILE A 52 12.15 7.23 1.93
CA ILE A 52 12.76 6.10 1.22
C ILE A 52 13.90 5.49 2.04
N ASP A 53 14.79 6.30 2.60
CA ASP A 53 15.87 5.82 3.48
C ASP A 53 15.34 5.16 4.75
N TYR A 54 14.22 5.67 5.29
CA TYR A 54 13.52 5.04 6.40
C TYR A 54 12.99 3.66 6.02
N TYR A 55 12.28 3.52 4.89
CA TYR A 55 11.81 2.22 4.39
C TYR A 55 12.94 1.25 4.11
N LYS A 56 14.05 1.71 3.52
CA LYS A 56 15.26 0.90 3.34
C LYS A 56 15.70 0.26 4.64
N SER A 57 15.79 1.05 5.71
CA SER A 57 16.21 0.57 7.02
C SER A 57 15.25 -0.49 7.60
N LEU A 58 13.95 -0.39 7.30
CA LEU A 58 12.96 -1.39 7.70
C LEU A 58 13.10 -2.68 6.88
N ILE A 59 13.24 -2.56 5.56
CA ILE A 59 13.40 -3.68 4.62
C ILE A 59 14.69 -4.47 4.88
N GLU A 60 15.72 -3.83 5.45
CA GLU A 60 16.97 -4.48 5.87
C GLU A 60 16.83 -5.21 7.22
N LYS A 61 15.98 -4.71 8.12
CA LYS A 61 15.84 -5.24 9.49
C LYS A 61 14.75 -6.29 9.63
N PHE A 62 13.72 -6.22 8.80
CA PHE A 62 12.52 -7.02 8.90
C PHE A 62 12.20 -7.72 7.58
N PRO A 63 11.52 -8.88 7.59
CA PRO A 63 11.14 -9.60 6.38
C PRO A 63 9.94 -8.94 5.69
N ILE A 64 10.05 -7.66 5.34
CA ILE A 64 9.00 -6.91 4.63
C ILE A 64 8.97 -7.37 3.18
N ILE A 65 7.80 -7.84 2.76
CA ILE A 65 7.56 -8.37 1.41
C ILE A 65 6.59 -7.50 0.60
N SER A 66 5.83 -6.63 1.26
CA SER A 66 4.91 -5.69 0.62
C SER A 66 4.84 -4.37 1.37
N ILE A 67 4.77 -3.25 0.63
CA ILE A 67 4.51 -1.90 1.14
C ILE A 67 3.45 -1.27 0.24
N GLU A 68 2.33 -0.91 0.85
CA GLU A 68 1.21 -0.18 0.25
C GLU A 68 1.28 1.30 0.64
N ASP A 69 1.00 2.16 -0.34
CA ASP A 69 0.97 3.63 -0.21
C ASP A 69 2.15 4.23 0.55
N SER A 70 3.35 3.92 0.02
CA SER A 70 4.62 4.39 0.58
C SER A 70 4.77 5.91 0.60
N HIS A 71 4.06 6.63 -0.27
CA HIS A 71 4.16 8.08 -0.43
C HIS A 71 2.76 8.68 -0.58
N HIS A 72 2.66 10.00 -0.46
CA HIS A 72 1.42 10.74 -0.70
C HIS A 72 0.90 10.46 -2.11
N GLU A 73 -0.42 10.47 -2.30
CA GLU A 73 -1.08 10.15 -3.58
C GLU A 73 -0.58 10.99 -4.78
N ASP A 74 -0.13 12.22 -4.53
CA ASP A 74 0.45 13.09 -5.56
C ASP A 74 2.00 13.00 -5.69
N ASP A 75 2.69 12.29 -4.80
CA ASP A 75 4.16 12.14 -4.81
C ASP A 75 4.63 10.99 -5.72
N TRP A 76 4.32 11.14 -7.01
CA TRP A 76 4.71 10.18 -8.06
C TRP A 76 6.21 9.91 -8.10
N ASP A 77 7.03 10.93 -7.89
CA ASP A 77 8.49 10.80 -7.91
C ASP A 77 8.99 9.93 -6.76
N GLY A 78 8.37 10.04 -5.57
CA GLY A 78 8.62 9.17 -4.43
C GLY A 78 8.31 7.70 -4.73
N PHE A 79 7.14 7.42 -5.32
CA PHE A 79 6.76 6.06 -5.75
C PHE A 79 7.74 5.49 -6.80
N VAL A 80 8.07 6.25 -7.84
CA VAL A 80 9.04 5.83 -8.87
C VAL A 80 10.41 5.54 -8.26
N ALA A 81 10.88 6.40 -7.36
CA ALA A 81 12.15 6.19 -6.67
C ALA A 81 12.14 4.93 -5.79
N MET A 82 11.03 4.67 -5.08
CA MET A 82 10.83 3.43 -4.34
C MET A 82 10.88 2.20 -5.25
N LYS A 83 10.14 2.20 -6.37
CA LYS A 83 10.12 1.07 -7.31
C LYS A 83 11.47 0.81 -7.92
N LYS A 84 12.18 1.86 -8.32
CA LYS A 84 13.53 1.75 -8.87
C LYS A 84 14.50 1.07 -7.88
N LEU A 85 14.38 1.35 -6.59
CA LEU A 85 15.30 0.82 -5.57
C LEU A 85 14.88 -0.56 -5.06
N PHE A 86 13.59 -0.80 -4.86
CA PHE A 86 13.08 -1.94 -4.10
C PHE A 86 12.08 -2.82 -4.84
N GLY A 87 11.62 -2.44 -6.04
CA GLY A 87 10.56 -3.13 -6.77
C GLY A 87 10.87 -4.58 -7.18
N ASN A 88 12.15 -4.98 -7.15
CA ASN A 88 12.56 -6.38 -7.39
C ASN A 88 12.60 -7.22 -6.10
N LYS A 89 12.51 -6.60 -4.92
CA LYS A 89 12.59 -7.25 -3.60
C LYS A 89 11.27 -7.18 -2.84
N VAL A 90 10.54 -6.09 -3.02
CA VAL A 90 9.33 -5.76 -2.25
C VAL A 90 8.20 -5.44 -3.23
N GLN A 91 7.02 -5.99 -2.96
CA GLN A 91 5.80 -5.58 -3.65
C GLN A 91 5.45 -4.15 -3.23
N LEU A 92 5.34 -3.24 -4.18
CA LEU A 92 4.94 -1.85 -3.97
C LEU A 92 3.55 -1.67 -4.54
N VAL A 93 2.60 -1.55 -3.61
CA VAL A 93 1.17 -1.49 -3.91
C VAL A 93 0.72 -0.03 -3.92
N GLY A 94 0.02 0.38 -4.98
CA GLY A 94 -0.72 1.64 -4.97
C GLY A 94 -2.20 1.40 -4.65
N ASP A 95 -2.74 2.18 -3.73
CA ASP A 95 -4.16 2.25 -3.37
C ASP A 95 -4.68 3.68 -3.59
N ASP A 96 -4.35 4.63 -2.73
CA ASP A 96 -4.74 6.05 -2.88
C ASP A 96 -4.16 6.66 -4.17
N LEU A 97 -2.94 6.26 -4.56
CA LEU A 97 -2.30 6.69 -5.81
C LEU A 97 -3.15 6.41 -7.06
N ILE A 98 -3.92 5.31 -7.04
CA ILE A 98 -4.64 4.83 -8.23
C ILE A 98 -6.16 4.80 -8.08
N VAL A 99 -6.67 4.75 -6.85
CA VAL A 99 -8.10 4.64 -6.48
C VAL A 99 -8.89 3.63 -7.33
N THR A 100 -8.27 2.50 -7.67
CA THR A 100 -8.83 1.47 -8.57
C THR A 100 -9.23 2.01 -9.97
N ASN A 101 -8.81 3.22 -10.35
CA ASN A 101 -9.23 3.88 -11.58
C ASN A 101 -8.28 3.52 -12.75
N PRO A 102 -8.80 2.95 -13.86
CA PRO A 102 -8.01 2.61 -15.04
C PRO A 102 -7.11 3.75 -15.56
N LYS A 103 -7.53 5.01 -15.43
CA LYS A 103 -6.75 6.18 -15.84
C LYS A 103 -5.45 6.29 -15.04
N TYR A 104 -5.53 6.23 -13.71
CA TYR A 104 -4.36 6.35 -12.84
C TYR A 104 -3.50 5.11 -12.86
N ILE A 105 -4.08 3.92 -13.04
CA ILE A 105 -3.32 2.68 -13.28
C ILE A 105 -2.47 2.82 -14.56
N LYS A 106 -3.05 3.30 -15.67
CA LYS A 106 -2.31 3.56 -16.92
C LYS A 106 -1.17 4.57 -16.70
N GLU A 107 -1.38 5.59 -15.88
CA GLU A 107 -0.33 6.56 -15.53
C GLU A 107 0.78 5.94 -14.68
N ALA A 108 0.42 5.13 -13.68
CA ALA A 108 1.36 4.41 -12.83
C ALA A 108 2.23 3.42 -13.62
N ILE A 109 1.63 2.73 -14.60
CA ILE A 109 2.35 1.88 -15.56
C ILE A 109 3.33 2.72 -16.38
N LYS A 110 2.85 3.84 -16.97
CA LYS A 110 3.68 4.73 -17.81
C LYS A 110 4.88 5.30 -17.06
N LYS A 111 4.70 5.65 -15.79
CA LYS A 111 5.75 6.23 -14.94
C LYS A 111 6.65 5.19 -14.29
N ASP A 112 6.28 3.91 -14.34
CA ASP A 112 6.95 2.84 -13.60
C ASP A 112 6.94 3.10 -12.09
N ALA A 113 5.77 3.46 -11.53
CA ALA A 113 5.64 3.93 -10.14
C ALA A 113 5.41 2.82 -9.11
N ILE A 114 4.71 1.75 -9.48
CA ILE A 114 4.32 0.63 -8.61
C ILE A 114 4.45 -0.71 -9.37
N ASN A 115 4.50 -1.84 -8.66
CA ASN A 115 4.47 -3.18 -9.26
C ASN A 115 3.22 -3.99 -8.87
N ALA A 116 2.31 -3.40 -8.09
CA ALA A 116 1.04 -4.00 -7.72
C ALA A 116 -0.04 -2.92 -7.56
N SER A 117 -1.28 -3.27 -7.87
CA SER A 117 -2.45 -2.38 -7.76
C SER A 117 -3.39 -2.95 -6.70
N LEU A 118 -3.75 -2.17 -5.69
CA LEU A 118 -4.86 -2.53 -4.80
C LEU A 118 -6.18 -2.24 -5.51
N ILE A 119 -7.04 -3.24 -5.61
CA ILE A 119 -8.32 -3.16 -6.31
C ILE A 119 -9.44 -3.23 -5.26
N LYS A 120 -10.11 -2.10 -5.06
CA LYS A 120 -11.31 -1.95 -4.24
C LYS A 120 -12.49 -1.64 -5.15
N ILE A 121 -13.37 -2.62 -5.32
CA ILE A 121 -14.49 -2.58 -6.28
C ILE A 121 -15.35 -1.31 -6.12
N ASN A 122 -15.62 -0.93 -4.88
CA ASN A 122 -16.45 0.22 -4.55
C ASN A 122 -15.76 1.59 -4.71
N GLN A 123 -14.46 1.65 -5.03
CA GLN A 123 -13.80 2.92 -5.40
C GLN A 123 -14.13 3.34 -6.84
N ILE A 124 -14.25 2.38 -7.77
CA ILE A 124 -14.53 2.67 -9.19
C ILE A 124 -16.01 2.55 -9.54
N GLY A 125 -16.78 1.79 -8.75
CA GLY A 125 -18.25 1.82 -8.74
C GLY A 125 -18.93 0.79 -9.64
N THR A 126 -18.26 0.23 -10.65
CA THR A 126 -18.81 -0.83 -11.50
C THR A 126 -17.91 -2.06 -11.62
N ILE A 127 -18.53 -3.23 -11.85
CA ILE A 127 -17.80 -4.49 -12.09
C ILE A 127 -17.01 -4.42 -13.40
N SER A 128 -17.55 -3.79 -14.44
CA SER A 128 -16.86 -3.66 -15.73
C SER A 128 -15.55 -2.88 -15.61
N GLU A 129 -15.56 -1.76 -14.88
CA GLU A 129 -14.35 -0.95 -14.66
C GLU A 129 -13.37 -1.66 -13.71
N THR A 130 -13.89 -2.40 -12.73
CA THR A 130 -13.07 -3.26 -11.85
C THR A 130 -12.33 -4.32 -12.67
N ILE A 131 -13.02 -5.00 -13.61
CA ILE A 131 -12.41 -5.97 -14.52
C ILE A 131 -11.37 -5.30 -15.42
N GLU A 132 -11.63 -4.09 -15.93
CA GLU A 132 -10.64 -3.34 -16.70
C GLU A 132 -9.38 -3.05 -15.87
N ALA A 133 -9.54 -2.56 -14.64
CA ALA A 133 -8.44 -2.26 -13.73
C ALA A 133 -7.56 -3.50 -13.44
N ILE A 134 -8.20 -4.65 -13.18
CA ILE A 134 -7.50 -5.93 -12.98
C ILE A 134 -6.74 -6.34 -14.24
N LYS A 135 -7.39 -6.31 -15.41
CA LYS A 135 -6.77 -6.70 -16.68
C LYS A 135 -5.63 -5.78 -17.09
N LEU A 136 -5.74 -4.47 -16.86
CA LEU A 136 -4.66 -3.50 -17.10
C LEU A 136 -3.44 -3.80 -16.23
N THR A 137 -3.68 -4.10 -14.95
CA THR A 137 -2.62 -4.45 -14.00
C THR A 137 -1.92 -5.75 -14.44
N GLN A 138 -2.68 -6.81 -14.72
CA GLN A 138 -2.12 -8.08 -15.22
C GLN A 138 -1.38 -7.92 -16.54
N GLY A 139 -1.94 -7.18 -17.50
CA GLY A 139 -1.34 -6.94 -18.82
C GLY A 139 -0.03 -6.14 -18.76
N ALA A 140 0.21 -5.41 -17.68
CA ALA A 140 1.46 -4.71 -17.41
C ALA A 140 2.48 -5.54 -16.61
N ASN A 141 2.22 -6.84 -16.39
CA ASN A 141 2.99 -7.71 -15.48
C ASN A 141 3.07 -7.17 -14.04
N MET A 142 2.05 -6.42 -13.62
CA MET A 142 1.86 -5.99 -12.25
C MET A 142 0.90 -6.94 -11.55
N ILE A 143 0.95 -6.97 -10.23
CA ILE A 143 0.11 -7.87 -9.42
C ILE A 143 -1.16 -7.14 -8.99
N PRO A 144 -2.36 -7.54 -9.46
CA PRO A 144 -3.60 -7.07 -8.83
C PRO A 144 -3.73 -7.70 -7.44
N VAL A 145 -4.11 -6.89 -6.46
CA VAL A 145 -4.44 -7.34 -5.10
C VAL A 145 -5.87 -6.90 -4.82
N ILE A 146 -6.81 -7.83 -4.78
CA ILE A 146 -8.20 -7.48 -4.45
C ILE A 146 -8.29 -7.24 -2.95
N SER A 147 -8.89 -6.12 -2.54
CA SER A 147 -8.98 -5.72 -1.14
C SER A 147 -10.42 -5.51 -0.71
N HIS A 148 -10.70 -5.91 0.52
CA HIS A 148 -11.89 -5.48 1.25
C HIS A 148 -11.82 -3.99 1.62
N ARG A 149 -12.89 -3.48 2.23
CA ARG A 149 -12.91 -2.18 2.92
C ARG A 149 -12.90 -2.35 4.44
N SER A 150 -12.56 -1.28 5.15
CA SER A 150 -12.57 -1.27 6.62
C SER A 150 -13.97 -1.47 7.23
N GLY A 151 -15.03 -1.12 6.49
CA GLY A 151 -16.42 -1.46 6.82
C GLY A 151 -16.96 -2.44 5.79
N GLU A 152 -16.85 -3.72 6.08
CA GLU A 152 -17.38 -4.81 5.24
C GLU A 152 -18.73 -5.32 5.72
N THR A 153 -19.40 -6.06 4.84
CA THR A 153 -20.57 -6.89 5.17
C THR A 153 -20.19 -8.38 5.17
N GLU A 154 -21.17 -9.25 5.36
CA GLU A 154 -21.04 -10.70 5.17
C GLU A 154 -20.87 -11.13 3.70
N ASP A 155 -20.82 -10.18 2.78
CA ASP A 155 -20.67 -10.41 1.35
C ASP A 155 -19.30 -11.03 1.03
N THR A 156 -19.30 -12.05 0.18
CA THR A 156 -18.10 -12.82 -0.20
C THR A 156 -17.68 -12.61 -1.65
N PHE A 157 -18.30 -11.65 -2.35
CA PHE A 157 -18.16 -11.43 -3.79
C PHE A 157 -16.71 -11.28 -4.25
N ILE A 158 -15.87 -10.64 -3.43
CA ILE A 158 -14.46 -10.41 -3.75
C ILE A 158 -13.65 -11.70 -3.86
N ALA A 159 -14.06 -12.77 -3.16
CA ALA A 159 -13.42 -14.08 -3.25
C ALA A 159 -13.74 -14.76 -4.59
N ASP A 160 -15.02 -14.80 -4.99
CA ASP A 160 -15.45 -15.32 -6.29
C ASP A 160 -14.82 -14.52 -7.43
N LEU A 161 -14.77 -13.19 -7.31
CA LEU A 161 -14.14 -12.32 -8.30
C LEU A 161 -12.65 -12.65 -8.47
N ALA A 162 -11.94 -12.89 -7.36
CA ALA A 162 -10.52 -13.23 -7.40
C ALA A 162 -10.28 -14.56 -8.13
N VAL A 163 -11.09 -15.58 -7.85
CA VAL A 163 -11.02 -16.87 -8.55
C VAL A 163 -11.34 -16.70 -10.03
N ALA A 164 -12.43 -16.00 -10.37
CA ALA A 164 -12.89 -15.82 -11.75
C ALA A 164 -11.87 -15.05 -12.62
N LEU A 165 -11.09 -14.14 -12.03
CA LEU A 165 -10.11 -13.32 -12.74
C LEU A 165 -8.66 -13.77 -12.53
N ILE A 166 -8.45 -14.91 -11.87
CA ILE A 166 -7.12 -15.48 -11.61
C ILE A 166 -6.23 -14.46 -10.88
N VAL A 167 -6.79 -13.84 -9.84
CA VAL A 167 -6.07 -12.94 -8.95
C VAL A 167 -5.49 -13.75 -7.80
N GLU A 168 -4.17 -13.78 -7.71
CA GLU A 168 -3.44 -14.62 -6.76
C GLU A 168 -3.34 -14.01 -5.35
N LYS A 169 -3.77 -12.75 -5.16
CA LYS A 169 -3.60 -12.04 -3.89
C LYS A 169 -4.88 -11.35 -3.42
N LEU A 170 -5.25 -11.63 -2.17
CA LEU A 170 -6.33 -10.98 -1.45
C LEU A 170 -5.79 -10.27 -0.20
N LYS A 171 -6.26 -9.06 0.07
CA LYS A 171 -6.07 -8.35 1.34
C LYS A 171 -7.42 -8.29 2.05
N LEU A 172 -7.52 -9.00 3.17
CA LEU A 172 -8.74 -9.12 3.95
C LEU A 172 -8.48 -8.65 5.38
N ALA A 173 -9.56 -8.51 6.17
CA ALA A 173 -9.44 -8.14 7.57
C ALA A 173 -8.68 -9.21 8.38
N HIS A 174 -8.43 -8.90 9.66
CA HIS A 174 -7.89 -9.85 10.60
C HIS A 174 -8.67 -11.18 10.59
N PHE A 175 -7.97 -12.29 10.33
CA PHE A 175 -8.52 -13.63 10.44
C PHE A 175 -8.51 -14.10 11.89
N GLN A 176 -9.70 -14.40 12.43
CA GLN A 176 -9.81 -15.23 13.64
C GLN A 176 -9.81 -16.73 13.30
N GLU A 177 -10.17 -17.11 12.06
CA GLU A 177 -10.19 -18.48 11.57
C GLU A 177 -9.57 -18.59 10.17
N GLN A 178 -9.03 -19.77 9.86
CA GLN A 178 -8.25 -20.03 8.65
C GLN A 178 -9.17 -20.29 7.46
N ILE A 179 -9.12 -19.43 6.42
CA ILE A 179 -9.85 -19.66 5.16
C ILE A 179 -8.91 -20.34 4.15
N GLU A 180 -9.26 -21.52 3.68
CA GLU A 180 -8.56 -22.19 2.58
C GLU A 180 -9.15 -21.75 1.23
N LEU A 181 -8.50 -20.80 0.57
CA LEU A 181 -8.71 -20.52 -0.85
C LEU A 181 -7.59 -21.18 -1.64
N GLN A 182 -7.92 -22.11 -2.54
CA GLN A 182 -6.91 -22.85 -3.30
C GLN A 182 -6.08 -21.88 -4.16
N ASN A 183 -4.76 -21.84 -3.91
CA ASN A 183 -3.76 -21.06 -4.65
C ASN A 183 -3.85 -19.53 -4.55
N ILE A 184 -4.66 -18.96 -3.64
CA ILE A 184 -4.71 -17.52 -3.38
C ILE A 184 -3.92 -17.22 -2.10
N THR A 185 -2.96 -16.30 -2.19
CA THR A 185 -2.27 -15.80 -1.01
C THR A 185 -3.08 -14.69 -0.36
N VAL A 186 -3.41 -14.87 0.92
CA VAL A 186 -4.17 -13.90 1.70
C VAL A 186 -3.23 -13.25 2.72
N PHE A 187 -3.30 -11.92 2.83
CA PHE A 187 -2.45 -11.11 3.72
C PHE A 187 -3.28 -10.15 4.56
#